data_AF-R6NBU0-F1
#
_entry.id   AF-R6NBU0-F1
#
_cell.length_a   1.000
_cell.length_b   1.000
_cell.length_c   1.000
_cell.angle_alpha   90.00
_cell.angle_beta   90.00
_cell.angle_gamma   90.00
#
_symmetry.space_group_name_H-M   'P 1'
#
loop_
_entity.id
_entity.type
_entity.pdbx_description
1 polymer ?
#
loop_
_entity_poly.entity_id
_entity_poly.type
_entity_poly.pdbx_seq_one_letter_code
_entity_poly.pdbx_strand_id
1 'polypeptide(L)'
;MDILKTPDFNNIYQVECFDREFRALFRNDYSSLKRYELWLRRRLKILDQEGLKAVDGFQFEKIEDNLYSIRHPQSKHNPRVIYTFLVDEACNAILLSVFLEKNSSDYEFGKKKARNRLKAIR
;
A
#
# COMPACT_ATOMS: atom_id res chain seq x y z
N MET A 1 -6.27 6.05 -15.59
CA MET A 1 -6.39 5.15 -14.42
C MET A 1 -6.87 6.02 -13.29
N ASP A 2 -7.97 5.65 -12.67
CA ASP A 2 -8.64 6.58 -11.76
C ASP A 2 -8.15 6.41 -10.32
N ILE A 3 -8.10 7.53 -9.60
CA ILE A 3 -7.81 7.58 -8.17
C ILE A 3 -9.15 7.70 -7.45
N LEU A 4 -9.41 6.78 -6.53
CA LEU A 4 -10.61 6.76 -5.70
C LEU A 4 -10.24 7.13 -4.27
N LYS A 5 -11.16 7.84 -3.59
CA LYS A 5 -11.05 8.06 -2.15
C LYS A 5 -11.25 6.73 -1.43
N THR A 6 -10.36 6.38 -0.51
CA THR A 6 -10.58 5.20 0.35
C THR A 6 -11.60 5.56 1.43
N PRO A 7 -12.75 4.86 1.54
CA PRO A 7 -13.77 5.14 2.55
C PRO A 7 -13.19 5.06 3.98
N ASP A 8 -13.77 5.82 4.91
CA ASP A 8 -13.34 5.96 6.32
C ASP A 8 -12.00 6.68 6.55
N PHE A 9 -11.34 7.20 5.52
CA PHE A 9 -10.06 7.89 5.64
C PHE A 9 -10.10 9.30 5.03
N ASN A 10 -9.43 10.25 5.67
CA ASN A 10 -9.43 11.66 5.25
C ASN A 10 -8.32 11.99 4.25
N ASN A 11 -7.23 11.22 4.25
CA ASN A 11 -6.00 11.47 3.51
C ASN A 11 -5.54 10.24 2.72
N ILE A 12 -6.30 9.14 2.73
CA ILE A 12 -5.98 7.93 1.97
C ILE A 12 -6.82 7.85 0.69
N TYR A 13 -6.12 7.57 -0.40
CA TYR A 13 -6.66 7.35 -1.73
C TYR A 13 -6.06 6.06 -2.30
N GLN A 14 -6.64 5.54 -3.37
CA GLN A 14 -6.15 4.32 -4.01
C GLN A 14 -6.44 4.31 -5.50
N VAL A 15 -5.63 3.59 -6.26
CA VAL A 15 -5.98 3.29 -7.66
C VAL A 15 -7.21 2.40 -7.70
N GLU A 16 -8.09 2.60 -8.68
CA GLU A 16 -9.40 1.90 -8.80
C GLU A 16 -9.33 0.36 -8.63
N CYS A 17 -8.22 -0.25 -9.03
CA CYS A 17 -8.05 -1.70 -9.04
C CYS A 17 -7.46 -2.26 -7.74
N PHE A 18 -7.06 -1.41 -6.79
CA PHE A 18 -6.33 -1.79 -5.59
C PHE A 18 -7.08 -2.83 -4.75
N ASP A 19 -8.35 -2.55 -4.39
CA ASP A 19 -9.14 -3.45 -3.53
C ASP A 19 -9.35 -4.82 -4.15
N ARG A 20 -9.62 -4.86 -5.46
CA ARG A 20 -9.76 -6.12 -6.20
C ARG A 20 -8.47 -6.92 -6.15
N GLU A 21 -7.33 -6.27 -6.35
CA GLU A 21 -6.02 -6.93 -6.29
C GLU A 21 -5.68 -7.41 -4.88
N PHE A 22 -5.96 -6.61 -3.85
CA PHE A 22 -5.75 -6.99 -2.46
C PHE A 22 -6.53 -8.27 -2.11
N ARG A 23 -7.83 -8.28 -2.42
CA ARG A 23 -8.69 -9.45 -2.18
C ARG A 23 -8.24 -10.67 -2.97
N ALA A 24 -7.78 -10.47 -4.21
CA ALA A 24 -7.33 -11.56 -5.07
C ALA A 24 -6.10 -12.31 -4.50
N LEU A 25 -5.23 -11.64 -3.72
CA LEU A 25 -4.09 -12.29 -3.05
C LEU A 25 -4.51 -13.41 -2.09
N PHE A 26 -5.73 -13.33 -1.55
CA PHE A 26 -6.26 -14.24 -0.54
C PHE A 26 -7.56 -14.91 -0.98
N ARG A 27 -7.82 -14.99 -2.30
CA ARG A 27 -9.10 -15.47 -2.86
C ARG A 27 -9.61 -16.80 -2.29
N ASN A 28 -8.69 -17.68 -1.90
CA ASN A 28 -8.98 -19.02 -1.36
C ASN A 28 -8.62 -19.15 0.14
N ASP A 29 -8.27 -18.05 0.81
CA ASP A 29 -7.87 -18.02 2.23
C ASP A 29 -8.60 -16.87 2.93
N TYR A 30 -9.88 -17.10 3.23
CA TYR A 30 -10.78 -16.10 3.84
C TYR A 30 -10.30 -15.64 5.23
N SER A 31 -9.68 -16.54 5.98
CA SER A 31 -9.10 -16.25 7.30
C SER A 31 -7.92 -15.29 7.19
N SER A 32 -7.02 -15.52 6.22
CA SER A 32 -5.94 -14.58 5.92
C SER A 32 -6.48 -13.26 5.38
N LEU A 33 -7.47 -13.28 4.49
CA LEU A 33 -8.09 -12.06 3.98
C LEU A 33 -8.57 -11.16 5.12
N LYS A 34 -9.42 -11.68 6.01
CA LYS A 34 -9.94 -10.93 7.17
C LYS A 34 -8.81 -10.39 8.06
N ARG A 35 -7.79 -11.21 8.31
CA ARG A 35 -6.62 -10.81 9.12
C ARG A 35 -5.87 -9.64 8.49
N TYR A 36 -5.59 -9.73 7.19
CA TYR A 36 -4.78 -8.73 6.50
C TYR A 36 -5.58 -7.47 6.14
N GLU A 37 -6.89 -7.55 5.94
CA GLU A 37 -7.76 -6.36 5.88
C GLU A 37 -7.70 -5.58 7.20
N LEU A 38 -7.80 -6.27 8.35
CA LEU A 38 -7.71 -5.61 9.66
C LEU A 38 -6.32 -4.99 9.90
N TRP A 39 -5.25 -5.70 9.52
CA TRP A 39 -3.89 -5.17 9.56
C TRP A 39 -3.75 -3.91 8.70
N LEU A 40 -4.16 -3.98 7.42
CA LEU A 40 -4.04 -2.86 6.50
C LEU A 40 -4.83 -1.66 7.03
N ARG A 41 -6.07 -1.86 7.48
CA ARG A 41 -6.88 -0.78 8.07
C ARG A 41 -6.19 -0.11 9.25
N ARG A 42 -5.54 -0.86 10.14
CA ARG A 42 -4.77 -0.29 11.27
C ARG A 42 -3.57 0.54 10.78
N ARG A 43 -2.87 0.08 9.76
CA ARG A 43 -1.75 0.83 9.16
C ARG A 43 -2.22 2.09 8.45
N LEU A 44 -3.30 2.00 7.69
CA LEU A 44 -3.89 3.15 7.03
C LEU A 44 -4.37 4.20 8.03
N LYS A 45 -4.88 3.81 9.21
CA LYS A 45 -5.25 4.78 10.26
C LYS A 45 -4.06 5.60 10.75
N ILE A 46 -2.91 4.95 10.98
CA ILE A 46 -1.68 5.64 11.37
C ILE A 46 -1.23 6.58 10.25
N LEU A 47 -1.19 6.07 9.02
CA LEU A 47 -0.78 6.84 7.85
C LEU A 47 -1.70 8.04 7.58
N ASP A 48 -3.01 7.88 7.78
CA ASP A 48 -4.03 8.93 7.62
C ASP A 48 -3.83 10.09 8.62
N GLN A 49 -3.37 9.77 9.84
CA GLN A 49 -3.16 10.74 10.91
C GLN A 49 -1.78 11.40 10.86
N GLU A 50 -0.74 10.61 10.55
CA GLU A 50 0.65 11.04 10.70
C GLU A 50 1.35 11.36 9.37
N GLY A 51 0.81 10.90 8.23
CA GLY A 51 1.38 11.12 6.92
C GLY A 51 2.86 10.70 6.85
N LEU A 52 3.72 11.60 6.37
CA LEU A 52 5.17 11.36 6.33
C LEU A 52 5.80 11.05 7.70
N LYS A 53 5.22 11.51 8.82
CA LYS A 53 5.78 11.25 10.16
C LYS A 53 5.66 9.78 10.57
N ALA A 54 4.75 9.02 9.95
CA ALA A 54 4.59 7.59 10.18
C ALA A 54 5.80 6.76 9.67
N VAL A 55 6.65 7.33 8.80
CA VAL A 55 7.75 6.61 8.14
C VAL A 55 8.86 6.31 9.15
N ASP A 56 8.91 5.07 9.62
CA ASP A 56 9.79 4.60 10.71
C ASP A 56 10.83 3.54 10.28
N GLY A 57 10.78 3.10 9.02
CA GLY A 57 11.62 2.04 8.45
C GLY A 57 11.19 0.60 8.80
N PHE A 58 10.29 0.41 9.77
CA PHE A 58 9.86 -0.91 10.24
C PHE A 58 8.45 -1.28 9.75
N GLN A 59 7.48 -0.40 9.96
CA GLN A 59 6.10 -0.58 9.46
C GLN A 59 5.88 0.18 8.16
N PHE A 60 6.59 1.30 8.01
CA PHE A 60 6.52 2.18 6.86
C PHE A 60 7.94 2.50 6.44
N GLU A 61 8.34 2.08 5.24
CA GLU A 61 9.68 2.32 4.72
C GLU A 61 9.63 3.22 3.49
N LYS A 62 10.61 4.10 3.36
CA LYS A 62 10.91 4.75 2.08
C LYS A 62 11.68 3.76 1.21
N ILE A 63 11.24 3.59 -0.03
CA ILE A 63 11.81 2.62 -0.96
C ILE A 63 12.79 3.32 -1.92
N GLU A 64 12.26 4.19 -2.77
CA GLU A 64 12.98 4.91 -3.82
C GLU A 64 12.16 6.14 -4.22
N ASP A 65 12.82 7.25 -4.57
CA ASP A 65 12.17 8.49 -5.00
C ASP A 65 11.04 8.94 -4.03
N ASN A 66 9.79 8.92 -4.52
CA ASN A 66 8.57 9.24 -3.79
C ASN A 66 7.69 7.98 -3.54
N LEU A 67 8.30 6.79 -3.57
CA LEU A 67 7.64 5.52 -3.27
C LEU A 67 7.98 5.03 -1.87
N TYR A 68 6.94 4.58 -1.19
CA TYR A 68 6.97 4.09 0.18
C TYR A 68 6.25 2.74 0.26
N SER A 69 6.56 1.93 1.28
CA SER A 69 6.00 0.60 1.49
C SER A 69 5.47 0.43 2.90
N ILE A 70 4.24 -0.07 3.01
CA ILE A 70 3.68 -0.58 4.26
C ILE A 70 4.09 -2.05 4.39
N ARG A 71 4.66 -2.40 5.54
CA ARG A 71 5.23 -3.72 5.83
C ARG A 71 4.40 -4.48 6.86
N HIS A 72 4.29 -5.79 6.69
CA HIS A 72 3.87 -6.69 7.76
C HIS A 72 4.94 -7.75 8.05
N PRO A 73 6.08 -7.33 8.65
CA PRO A 73 7.19 -8.23 8.91
C PRO A 73 6.73 -9.41 9.78
N GLN A 74 7.38 -10.56 9.60
CA GLN A 74 7.14 -11.80 10.37
C GLN A 74 5.72 -12.36 10.25
N SER A 75 4.91 -11.89 9.30
CA SER A 75 3.61 -12.47 9.02
C SER A 75 3.71 -13.62 8.03
N LYS A 76 2.77 -14.58 8.10
CA LYS A 76 2.74 -15.79 7.26
C LYS A 76 2.92 -15.52 5.76
N HIS A 77 2.32 -14.46 5.24
CA HIS A 77 2.31 -14.14 3.81
C HIS A 77 3.13 -12.90 3.44
N ASN A 78 3.71 -12.18 4.43
CA ASN A 78 4.49 -10.96 4.24
C ASN A 78 3.89 -10.00 3.17
N PRO A 79 2.61 -9.58 3.32
CA PRO A 79 2.01 -8.65 2.38
C PRO A 79 2.70 -7.29 2.45
N ARG A 80 2.85 -6.68 1.28
CA ARG A 80 3.38 -5.34 1.09
C ARG A 80 2.38 -4.49 0.34
N VAL A 81 2.29 -3.22 0.71
CA VAL A 81 1.51 -2.20 -0.03
C VAL A 81 2.46 -1.07 -0.39
N ILE A 82 2.64 -0.81 -1.68
CA ILE A 82 3.41 0.34 -2.15
C ILE A 82 2.46 1.51 -2.36
N TYR A 83 2.87 2.68 -1.88
CA TYR A 83 2.12 3.92 -1.95
C TYR A 83 3.05 5.10 -2.25
N THR A 84 2.46 6.25 -2.54
CA THR A 84 3.15 7.52 -2.75
C THR A 84 2.43 8.64 -2.01
N PHE A 85 3.11 9.73 -1.69
CA PHE A 85 2.47 10.96 -1.23
C PHE A 85 2.25 11.92 -2.40
N LEU A 86 1.14 12.65 -2.40
CA LEU A 86 0.96 13.78 -3.31
C LEU A 86 1.96 14.88 -2.95
N VAL A 87 2.66 15.41 -3.95
CA VAL A 87 3.80 16.33 -3.75
C VAL A 87 3.35 17.62 -3.05
N ASP A 88 2.15 18.10 -3.36
CA ASP A 88 1.61 19.35 -2.80
C ASP A 88 0.97 19.15 -1.43
N GLU A 89 0.62 17.91 -1.09
CA GLU A 89 -0.09 17.54 0.13
C GLU A 89 0.56 16.31 0.74
N ALA A 90 1.67 16.51 1.47
CA ALA A 90 2.47 15.45 2.09
C ALA A 90 1.74 14.59 3.15
N CYS A 91 0.46 14.88 3.39
CA CYS A 91 -0.47 14.06 4.17
C CYS A 91 -1.27 13.07 3.30
N ASN A 92 -1.48 13.35 2.01
CA ASN A 92 -2.30 12.54 1.13
C ASN A 92 -1.51 11.38 0.53
N ALA A 93 -1.86 10.16 0.92
CA ALA A 93 -1.25 8.94 0.42
C ALA A 93 -2.14 8.26 -0.64
N ILE A 94 -1.53 7.81 -1.73
CA ILE A 94 -2.19 7.02 -2.78
C ILE A 94 -1.62 5.60 -2.76
N LEU A 95 -2.48 4.61 -2.52
CA LEU A 95 -2.14 3.18 -2.58
C LEU A 95 -2.02 2.75 -4.05
N LEU A 96 -0.83 2.29 -4.45
CA LEU A 96 -0.49 2.01 -5.84
C LEU A 96 -0.46 0.52 -6.17
N SER A 97 0.14 -0.32 -5.33
CA SER A 97 0.24 -1.76 -5.58
C SER A 97 0.25 -2.57 -4.28
N VAL A 98 -0.19 -3.82 -4.38
CA VAL A 98 -0.16 -4.80 -3.28
C VAL A 98 0.32 -6.14 -3.81
N PHE A 99 1.13 -6.84 -3.02
CA PHE A 99 1.66 -8.17 -3.33
C PHE A 99 2.10 -8.91 -2.07
N LEU A 100 2.38 -10.21 -2.21
CA LEU A 100 2.99 -11.03 -1.18
C LEU A 100 4.48 -11.15 -1.49
N GLU A 101 5.35 -10.65 -0.62
CA GLU A 101 6.80 -10.70 -0.84
C GLU A 101 7.34 -12.06 -0.37
N LYS A 102 7.54 -12.98 -1.31
CA LYS A 102 8.16 -14.30 -1.05
C LYS A 102 9.64 -14.30 -1.39
N ASN A 103 10.04 -13.49 -2.37
CA ASN A 103 11.41 -13.31 -2.80
C ASN A 103 11.67 -11.85 -3.24
N SER A 104 12.93 -11.53 -3.54
CA SER A 104 13.35 -10.19 -3.97
C SER A 104 12.73 -9.79 -5.31
N SER A 105 12.47 -10.73 -6.22
CA SER A 105 11.84 -10.43 -7.51
C SER A 105 10.42 -9.93 -7.34
N ASP A 106 9.63 -10.49 -6.41
CA ASP A 106 8.28 -10.00 -6.10
C ASP A 106 8.30 -8.51 -5.73
N TYR A 107 9.31 -8.11 -4.96
CA TYR A 107 9.50 -6.71 -4.56
C TYR A 107 9.79 -5.81 -5.77
N GLU A 108 10.70 -6.21 -6.64
CA GLU A 108 11.00 -5.47 -7.89
C GLU A 108 9.79 -5.38 -8.83
N PHE A 109 9.00 -6.46 -8.96
CA PHE A 109 7.76 -6.44 -9.73
C PHE A 109 6.73 -5.49 -9.12
N GLY A 110 6.57 -5.51 -7.79
CA GLY A 110 5.71 -4.60 -7.05
C GLY A 110 6.07 -3.13 -7.29
N LYS A 111 7.37 -2.80 -7.22
CA LYS A 111 7.90 -1.45 -7.50
C LYS A 111 7.68 -1.05 -8.95
N LYS A 112 7.99 -1.92 -9.91
CA LYS A 112 7.76 -1.66 -11.34
C LYS A 112 6.28 -1.36 -11.62
N LYS A 113 5.38 -2.13 -11.04
CA LYS A 113 3.92 -1.93 -11.14
C LYS A 113 3.51 -0.57 -10.57
N ALA A 114 4.00 -0.23 -9.37
CA ALA A 114 3.73 1.06 -8.74
C ALA A 114 4.26 2.25 -9.56
N ARG A 115 5.47 2.15 -10.12
CA ARG A 115 6.03 3.18 -11.02
C ARG A 115 5.18 3.41 -12.26
N ASN A 116 4.76 2.34 -12.93
CA ASN A 116 3.93 2.44 -14.13
C ASN A 116 2.58 3.09 -13.80
N ARG A 117 2.01 2.76 -12.64
CA ARG A 117 0.79 3.35 -12.11
C ARG A 117 0.95 4.83 -11.78
N LEU A 118 2.03 5.19 -11.11
CA LEU A 118 2.36 6.58 -10.78
C LEU A 118 2.51 7.45 -12.04
N LYS A 119 3.06 6.90 -13.13
CA LYS A 119 3.14 7.57 -14.44
C LYS A 119 1.79 7.72 -15.14
N ALA A 120 0.82 6.87 -14.83
CA ALA A 120 -0.50 6.87 -15.46
C ALA A 120 -1.55 7.72 -14.73
N ILE A 121 -1.23 8.19 -13.52
CA ILE A 121 -2.06 9.10 -12.72
C ILE A 121 -1.51 10.54 -12.71
N ARG A 122 -0.26 10.73 -13.15
CA ARG A 122 0.34 12.02 -13.43
C ARG A 122 0.05 12.41 -14.87
#